data_AF-A0A961XTI4-F1
#
_entry.id   AF-A0A961XTI4-F1
#
_cell.length_a   1.000
_cell.length_b   1.000
_cell.length_c   1.000
_cell.angle_alpha   90.00
_cell.angle_beta   90.00
_cell.angle_gamma   90.00
#
_symmetry.space_group_name_H-M   'P 1'
#
loop_
_entity.id
_entity.type
_entity.pdbx_description
1 polymer ?
#
loop_
_entity_poly.entity_id
_entity_poly.type
_entity_poly.pdbx_seq_one_letter_code
_entity_poly.pdbx_strand_id
1 'polypeptide(L)' 'MKPEELRKLDAYFKRVFMTPGLEVRARPKKTDSAELYRDDEFLGVIYRDDEDGELSYNFSMAILDIDL' A
#
# COMPACT_ATOMS: atom_id res chain seq x y z
N MET A 1 -6.15 -7.46 -4.47
CA MET A 1 -7.08 -6.83 -3.54
C MET A 1 -8.29 -6.36 -4.33
N LYS A 2 -9.47 -6.31 -3.70
CA LYS A 2 -10.68 -5.76 -4.31
C LYS A 2 -10.55 -4.23 -4.45
N PRO A 3 -11.22 -3.60 -5.44
CA PRO A 3 -11.17 -2.14 -5.63
C PRO A 3 -11.56 -1.33 -4.39
N GLU A 4 -12.46 -1.84 -3.56
CA GLU A 4 -12.87 -1.19 -2.31
C GLU A 4 -11.74 -1.18 -1.26
N GLU A 5 -10.99 -2.28 -1.15
CA GLU A 5 -9.84 -2.38 -0.23
C GLU A 5 -8.76 -1.37 -0.64
N LEU A 6 -8.46 -1.25 -1.94
CA LEU A 6 -7.50 -0.28 -2.47
C LEU A 6 -7.89 1.16 -2.11
N ARG A 7 -9.17 1.54 -2.26
CA ARG A 7 -9.67 2.87 -1.88
C ARG A 7 -9.56 3.14 -0.38
N LYS A 8 -9.83 2.13 0.46
CA LYS A 8 -9.70 2.25 1.93
C LYS A 8 -8.23 2.43 2.33
N LEU A 9 -7.32 1.65 1.74
CA LEU A 9 -5.88 1.76 1.97
C LEU A 9 -5.34 3.12 1.50
N ASP A 10 -5.75 3.58 0.31
CA ASP A 10 -5.38 4.90 -0.21
C ASP A 10 -5.77 6.04 0.75
N ALA A 11 -7.03 6.07 1.18
CA ALA A 11 -7.51 7.05 2.15
C ALA A 11 -6.81 6.92 3.52
N TYR A 12 -6.52 5.70 3.96
CA TYR A 12 -5.78 5.44 5.20
C TYR A 12 -4.38 6.05 5.15
N PHE A 13 -3.60 5.76 4.11
CA PHE A 13 -2.23 6.26 3.98
C PHE A 13 -2.18 7.78 3.85
N LYS A 14 -3.07 8.38 3.04
CA LYS A 14 -3.19 9.84 2.93
C LYS A 14 -3.46 10.50 4.28
N ARG A 15 -4.35 9.90 5.08
CA ARG A 15 -4.71 10.41 6.41
C ARG A 15 -3.58 10.23 7.43
N VAL A 16 -2.96 9.05 7.47
CA VAL A 16 -1.90 8.72 8.45
C VAL A 16 -0.64 9.54 8.22
N PHE A 17 -0.20 9.65 6.97
CA PHE A 17 1.00 10.40 6.61
C PHE A 17 0.74 11.87 6.27
N MET A 18 -0.51 12.33 6.39
CA MET A 18 -0.94 13.69 6.04
C MET A 18 -0.46 14.14 4.66
N THR A 19 -0.40 13.20 3.71
CA THR A 19 0.20 13.40 2.38
C THR A 19 -0.83 13.05 1.31
N PRO A 20 -1.57 14.03 0.76
CA PRO A 20 -2.62 13.79 -0.23
C PRO A 20 -2.15 13.16 -1.55
N GLY A 21 -0.87 13.29 -1.88
CA GLY A 21 -0.25 12.74 -3.10
C GLY A 21 0.17 11.28 -3.03
N LEU A 22 -0.10 10.59 -1.91
CA LEU A 22 0.09 9.14 -1.85
C LEU A 22 -0.95 8.41 -2.69
N GLU A 23 -0.56 7.31 -3.33
CA GLU A 23 -1.47 6.52 -4.16
C GLU A 23 -1.26 5.03 -3.90
N VAL A 24 -2.35 4.30 -3.63
CA VAL A 24 -2.30 2.84 -3.58
C VAL A 24 -2.69 2.28 -4.95
N ARG A 25 -1.73 1.61 -5.60
CA ARG A 25 -1.89 1.05 -6.95
C ARG A 25 -1.99 -0.47 -6.89
N ALA A 26 -2.93 -1.02 -7.66
CA ALA A 26 -3.07 -2.46 -7.82
C ALA A 26 -1.90 -3.03 -8.63
N ARG A 27 -1.42 -4.21 -8.24
CA ARG A 27 -0.39 -4.93 -8.99
C ARG A 27 -1.02 -5.76 -10.12
N PRO A 28 -0.49 -5.71 -11.35
CA PRO A 28 -0.98 -6.55 -12.43
C PRO A 28 -0.95 -8.03 -12.05
N LYS A 29 -2.07 -8.74 -12.23
CA LYS A 29 -2.22 -10.18 -11.99
C LYS A 29 -2.00 -10.62 -10.53
N LYS A 30 -1.94 -9.70 -9.55
CA LYS A 30 -1.80 -10.03 -8.13
C LYS A 30 -3.02 -9.59 -7.36
N THR A 31 -3.60 -10.50 -6.59
CA THR A 31 -4.80 -10.27 -5.77
C THR A 31 -4.48 -10.19 -4.28
N ASP A 32 -3.26 -10.53 -3.89
CA ASP A 32 -2.75 -10.57 -2.52
C ASP A 32 -1.95 -9.32 -2.13
N SER A 33 -1.66 -8.43 -3.08
CA SER A 33 -0.79 -7.28 -2.83
C SER A 33 -1.14 -6.04 -3.66
N ALA A 34 -0.70 -4.90 -3.16
CA ALA A 34 -0.74 -3.58 -3.80
C ALA A 34 0.59 -2.85 -3.56
N GLU A 35 0.80 -1.74 -4.25
CA GLU A 35 2.00 -0.91 -4.12
C GLU A 35 1.60 0.49 -3.67
N LEU A 36 2.38 1.10 -2.78
CA LEU A 36 2.22 2.49 -2.38
C LEU A 36 3.18 3.35 -3.20
N TYR A 37 2.66 4.43 -3.77
CA TYR A 37 3.41 5.42 -4.52
C TYR A 37 3.24 6.80 -3.92
N ARG A 38 4.21 7.68 -4.18
CA ARG A 38 4.04 9.13 -4.12
C ARG A 38 4.35 9.67 -5.51
N ASP A 39 3.34 10.23 -6.17
CA ASP A 39 3.46 10.58 -7.59
C ASP A 39 3.89 9.34 -8.42
N ASP A 40 5.09 9.34 -9.01
CA ASP A 40 5.65 8.20 -9.75
C ASP A 40 6.74 7.43 -8.98
N GLU A 41 6.99 7.80 -7.73
CA GLU A 41 7.99 7.15 -6.87
C GLU A 41 7.37 5.98 -6.10
N PHE A 42 7.97 4.80 -6.23
CA PHE A 42 7.57 3.62 -5.48
C PHE A 42 8.09 3.68 -4.04
N LEU A 43 7.19 3.53 -3.06
CA LEU A 43 7.55 3.58 -1.64
C LEU A 43 7.56 2.21 -0.97
N GLY A 44 6.70 1.28 -1.40
CA GLY A 44 6.63 -0.02 -0.73
C GLY A 44 5.47 -0.89 -1.18
N VAL A 45 5.46 -2.12 -0.65
CA VAL A 45 4.43 -3.12 -0.96
C VAL A 45 3.49 -3.26 0.22
N ILE A 46 2.19 -3.38 -0.07
CA ILE A 46 1.15 -3.70 0.88
C ILE A 46 0.70 -5.13 0.60
N TYR A 47 0.82 -6.03 1.56
CA TYR A 47 0.31 -7.39 1.48
C TYR A 47 -1.02 -7.47 2.23
N ARG A 48 -1.99 -8.15 1.61
CA ARG A 48 -3.24 -8.52 2.25
C ARG A 48 -3.03 -9.85 2.96
N ASP A 49 -3.42 -9.92 4.21
CA ASP A 49 -3.39 -11.13 5.02
C ASP A 49 -4.79 -11.36 5.61
N ASP A 50 -5.29 -12.58 5.50
CA ASP A 50 -6.58 -13.00 6.05
C ASP A 50 -6.48 -14.35 6.78
N GLU A 51 -5.29 -14.66 7.33
CA GLU A 51 -5.11 -15.79 8.23
C GLU A 51 -6.01 -15.68 9.47
N ASP A 52 -6.48 -16.84 9.95
CA ASP A 52 -7.34 -16.99 11.13
C ASP A 52 -8.65 -16.18 11.14
N GLY A 53 -9.10 -15.70 9.98
CA GLY A 53 -10.36 -14.97 9.82
C GLY A 53 -10.27 -13.48 10.16
N GLU A 54 -9.08 -12.97 10.49
CA GLU A 54 -8.84 -11.55 10.72
C GLU A 54 -8.17 -10.91 9.49
N LEU A 55 -8.91 -10.05 8.80
CA LEU A 55 -8.36 -9.31 7.66
C LEU A 55 -7.40 -8.22 8.17
N SER A 56 -6.13 -8.36 7.81
CA SER A 56 -5.08 -7.40 8.10
C SER A 56 -4.28 -7.04 6.84
N TYR A 57 -3.46 -6.00 6.95
CA TYR A 57 -2.61 -5.53 5.87
C TYR A 57 -1.22 -5.22 6.40
N ASN A 58 -0.19 -5.82 5.79
CA ASN A 58 1.20 -5.53 6.10
C ASN A 58 1.75 -4.52 5.09
N PHE A 59 2.35 -3.42 5.56
CA PHE A 59 3.09 -2.49 4.72
C PHE A 59 4.59 -2.67 4.95
N SER A 60 5.33 -2.91 3.88
CA SER A 60 6.77 -3.08 3.88
C SER A 60 7.42 -2.04 2.97
N MET A 61 8.27 -1.19 3.55
CA MET A 61 9.08 -0.18 2.87
C MET A 61 10.55 -0.42 3.20
N ALA A 62 11.38 -0.54 2.17
CA ALA A 62 12.83 -0.54 2.33
C ALA A 62 13.33 0.89 2.27
N ILE A 63 14.27 1.24 3.16
CA ILE A 63 14.99 2.51 3.12
C ILE A 63 16.45 2.15 2.85
N LEU A 64 17.01 2.62 1.74
CA LEU A 64 18.41 2.40 1.38
C LEU A 64 19.23 3.64 1.74
N ASP A 65 20.54 3.45 1.92
CA ASP A 65 21.47 4.56 2.22
C ASP A 65 21.49 5.64 1.11
N ILE A 66 21.23 5.25 -0.14
CA ILE A 66 21.16 6.17 -1.29
C ILE A 66 19.90 7.05 -1.30
N ASP A 67 18.88 6.68 -0.52
CA ASP A 67 17.60 7.39 -0.44
C ASP A 67 17.55 8.39 0.74
N LEU A 68 18.59 8.43 1.59
CA LEU A 68 18.73 9.31 2.76
C LEU A 68 19.52 10.59 2.44
#